data_AF-A0A9E3RPN7-F1
#
_entry.id   AF-A0A9E3RPN7-F1
#
_cell.length_a   1.000
_cell.length_b   1.000
_cell.length_c   1.000
_cell.angle_alpha   90.00
_cell.angle_beta   90.00
_cell.angle_gamma   90.00
#
_symmetry.space_group_name_H-M   'P 1'
#
loop_
_entity.id
_entity.type
_entity.pdbx_description
1 polymer ?
#
loop_
_entity_poly.entity_id
_entity_poly.type
_entity_poly.pdbx_seq_one_letter_code
_entity_poly.pdbx_strand_id
1 'polypeptide(L)'
;MKSSVIRLFLCTGVVLVLMFGFTHAQDPVTVILVHPPPNQMRLADLWRVTLINTTQQPKKIYLHGTGTEQRDGLIVDAQTREFDLP
;
A
#
# COMPACT_ATOMS: atom_id res chain seq x y z
N MET A 1 35.72 19.38 33.04
CA MET A 1 35.90 19.13 31.59
C MET A 1 35.55 17.70 31.15
N LYS A 2 35.97 16.63 31.85
CA LYS A 2 35.68 15.23 31.45
C LYS A 2 34.19 14.85 31.37
N SER A 3 33.34 15.34 32.28
CA SER A 3 31.90 14.98 32.26
C SER A 3 31.08 15.69 31.17
N SER A 4 31.45 16.91 30.78
CA SER A 4 30.78 17.63 29.68
C SER A 4 31.07 17.00 28.31
N VAL A 5 32.28 16.45 28.12
CA VAL A 5 32.64 15.74 26.89
C VAL A 5 31.88 14.42 26.78
N ILE A 6 31.75 13.67 27.87
CA ILE A 6 30.95 12.43 27.91
C ILE A 6 29.48 12.70 27.61
N ARG A 7 28.89 13.76 28.18
CA ARG A 7 27.51 14.17 27.89
C ARG A 7 27.32 14.58 26.43
N LEU A 8 28.32 15.25 25.84
CA LEU A 8 28.29 15.63 24.43
C LEU A 8 28.29 14.39 23.53
N PHE A 9 29.19 13.44 23.76
CA PHE A 9 29.23 12.17 23.00
C PHE A 9 27.94 11.35 23.15
N LEU A 10 27.36 11.32 24.37
CA LEU A 10 26.10 10.63 24.62
C LEU A 10 24.94 11.26 23.82
N CYS A 11 24.83 12.58 23.81
CA CYS A 11 23.82 13.29 23.04
C CYS A 11 23.99 13.07 21.53
N THR A 12 25.21 13.13 21.01
CA THR A 12 25.48 12.89 19.58
C THR A 12 25.10 11.47 19.16
N GLY A 13 25.37 10.47 20.01
CA GLY A 13 24.97 9.08 19.77
C GLY A 13 23.45 8.89 19.74
N VAL A 14 22.72 9.51 20.67
CA VAL A 14 21.25 9.44 20.72
C VAL A 14 20.61 10.11 19.50
N VAL A 15 21.12 11.26 19.06
CA VAL A 15 20.64 11.96 17.87
C VAL A 15 20.87 11.12 16.60
N LEU A 16 22.01 10.44 16.49
CA LEU A 16 22.31 9.57 15.36
C LEU A 16 21.32 8.39 15.29
N VAL A 17 21.03 7.72 16.42
CA VAL A 17 20.08 6.60 16.47
C VAL A 17 18.66 7.04 16.12
N LEU A 18 18.25 8.23 16.57
CA LEU A 18 16.93 8.79 16.22
C LEU A 18 16.81 9.10 14.72
N MET A 19 17.89 9.52 14.06
CA MET A 19 17.88 9.79 12.61
C MET A 19 17.71 8.53 11.75
N PHE A 20 18.24 7.38 12.19
CA PHE A 20 18.12 6.12 11.46
C PHE A 20 16.80 5.36 11.74
N GLY A 21 16.05 5.72 12.79
CA GLY A 21 14.81 5.04 13.17
C GLY A 21 13.61 5.31 12.26
N PHE A 22 13.68 6.28 11.36
CA PHE A 22 12.57 6.67 10.49
C PHE A 22 12.65 6.02 9.11
N THR A 23 12.84 4.70 9.03
CA THR A 23 12.54 3.98 7.79
C THR A 23 11.03 3.77 7.72
N HIS A 24 10.33 4.68 7.04
CA HIS A 24 8.94 4.44 6.66
C HIS A 24 8.89 3.18 5.80
N ALA A 25 8.18 2.15 6.27
CA ALA A 25 7.81 1.02 5.42
C ALA A 25 6.91 1.57 4.32
N GLN A 26 7.45 1.73 3.11
CA GLN A 26 6.64 2.09 1.94
C GLN A 26 5.94 0.82 1.47
N ASP A 27 4.60 0.87 1.41
CA ASP A 27 3.83 -0.23 0.88
C ASP A 27 4.25 -0.50 -0.58
N PRO A 28 4.53 -1.76 -0.93
CA PRO A 28 5.11 -2.11 -2.23
C PRO A 28 4.17 -1.92 -3.42
N VAL A 29 2.86 -1.81 -3.18
CA VAL A 29 1.83 -1.67 -4.21
C VAL A 29 0.74 -0.72 -3.70
N THR A 30 0.44 0.31 -4.48
CA THR A 30 -0.72 1.20 -4.23
C THR A 30 -1.92 0.72 -5.02
N VAL A 31 -3.08 0.62 -4.38
CA VAL A 31 -4.35 0.20 -4.99
C VAL A 31 -5.33 1.36 -4.99
N ILE A 32 -5.85 1.72 -6.16
CA ILE A 32 -6.87 2.75 -6.33
C ILE A 32 -8.12 2.11 -6.89
N LEU A 33 -9.21 2.12 -6.12
CA LEU A 33 -10.53 1.64 -6.54
C LEU A 33 -11.44 2.82 -6.86
N VAL A 34 -11.93 2.89 -8.09
CA VAL A 34 -12.89 3.91 -8.54
C VAL A 34 -14.26 3.27 -8.67
N HIS A 35 -15.20 3.80 -7.91
CA HIS A 35 -16.59 3.40 -7.95
C HIS A 35 -17.27 3.78 -9.27
N PRO A 36 -18.35 3.07 -9.64
CA PRO A 36 -19.05 3.29 -10.89
C PRO A 36 -19.89 4.58 -10.77
N PRO A 37 -20.04 5.38 -11.82
CA PRO A 37 -21.00 6.47 -11.84
C PRO A 37 -22.42 5.97 -11.53
N PRO A 38 -23.23 6.73 -10.78
CA PRO A 38 -24.61 6.33 -10.50
C PRO A 38 -25.42 6.25 -11.81
N ASN A 39 -26.30 5.25 -11.89
CA ASN A 39 -27.27 5.05 -12.98
C ASN A 39 -26.68 4.85 -14.38
N GLN A 40 -25.43 4.40 -14.49
CA GLN A 40 -24.79 4.09 -15.78
C GLN A 40 -24.30 2.63 -15.79
N MET A 41 -24.67 1.89 -16.84
CA MET A 41 -24.35 0.46 -17.00
C MET A 41 -23.50 0.19 -18.26
N ARG A 42 -22.63 1.13 -18.65
CA ARG A 42 -21.66 0.83 -19.73
C ARG A 42 -20.48 0.08 -19.11
N LEU A 43 -19.78 -0.73 -19.91
CA LEU A 43 -18.61 -1.48 -19.44
C LEU A 43 -17.52 -0.54 -18.86
N ALA A 44 -17.37 0.65 -19.44
CA ALA A 44 -16.46 1.69 -18.97
C ALA A 44 -16.88 2.30 -17.61
N ASP A 45 -18.12 2.07 -17.20
CA ASP A 45 -18.73 2.62 -16.00
C ASP A 45 -18.74 1.59 -14.86
N LEU A 46 -18.08 0.43 -15.02
CA LEU A 46 -17.88 -0.53 -13.93
C LEU A 46 -16.76 -0.10 -12.96
N TRP A 47 -16.60 -0.84 -11.86
CA TRP A 47 -15.48 -0.65 -10.95
C TRP A 47 -14.15 -0.73 -11.68
N ARG A 48 -13.30 0.27 -11.46
CA ARG A 48 -11.95 0.30 -12.03
C ARG A 48 -10.93 0.21 -10.92
N VAL A 49 -10.00 -0.74 -11.05
CA VAL A 49 -8.86 -0.93 -10.15
C VAL A 49 -7.60 -0.50 -10.88
N THR A 50 -6.83 0.40 -10.27
CA THR A 50 -5.49 0.78 -10.71
C THR A 50 -4.48 0.30 -9.68
N LEU A 51 -3.44 -0.38 -10.14
CA LEU A 51 -2.34 -0.89 -9.33
C LEU A 51 -1.07 -0.14 -9.71
N ILE A 52 -0.33 0.33 -8.73
CA ILE A 52 0.94 1.04 -8.94
C ILE A 52 2.02 0.33 -8.13
N ASN A 53 3.02 -0.25 -8.80
CA ASN A 53 4.22 -0.74 -8.13
C ASN A 53 5.08 0.46 -7.70
N THR A 54 5.30 0.60 -6.40
CA THR A 54 6.13 1.68 -5.85
C THR A 54 7.61 1.30 -5.80
N THR A 55 7.94 0.05 -6.16
CA THR A 55 9.28 -0.49 -6.11
C THR A 55 9.94 -0.52 -7.49
N GLN A 56 11.25 -0.73 -7.52
CA GLN A 56 12.02 -0.80 -8.76
C GLN A 56 12.05 -2.20 -9.38
N GLN A 57 11.40 -3.18 -8.75
CA GLN A 57 11.42 -4.58 -9.16
C GLN A 57 9.98 -5.05 -9.46
N PRO A 58 9.76 -5.79 -10.57
CA PRO A 58 8.45 -6.36 -10.86
C PRO A 58 7.97 -7.24 -9.71
N LYS A 59 6.67 -7.19 -9.41
CA LYS A 59 6.04 -7.97 -8.34
C LYS A 59 5.03 -8.94 -8.92
N LYS A 60 5.19 -10.21 -8.59
CA LYS A 60 4.18 -11.22 -8.86
C LYS A 60 3.02 -11.09 -7.86
N ILE A 61 1.82 -10.80 -8.37
CA ILE A 61 0.63 -10.54 -7.57
C ILE A 61 -0.60 -11.24 -8.16
N TYR A 62 -1.68 -11.30 -7.39
CA TYR A 62 -3.01 -11.65 -7.87
C TYR A 62 -4.03 -10.69 -7.25
N LEU A 63 -5.20 -10.57 -7.87
CA LEU A 63 -6.32 -9.83 -7.31
C LEU A 63 -7.38 -10.79 -6.80
N HIS A 64 -7.87 -10.52 -5.60
CA HIS A 64 -9.05 -11.15 -5.02
C HIS A 64 -10.10 -10.07 -4.76
N GLY A 65 -11.30 -10.26 -5.29
CA GLY A 65 -12.39 -9.30 -5.21
C GLY A 65 -13.69 -9.97 -4.80
N THR A 66 -14.37 -9.37 -3.82
CA THR A 66 -15.69 -9.82 -3.35
C THR A 66 -16.72 -8.72 -3.54
N GLY A 67 -17.92 -9.08 -4.00
CA GLY A 67 -19.07 -8.20 -4.10
C GLY A 67 -20.17 -8.66 -3.14
N THR A 68 -20.72 -7.75 -2.35
CA THR A 68 -21.83 -8.03 -1.43
C THR A 68 -23.01 -7.11 -1.71
N GLU A 69 -24.22 -7.65 -1.68
CA GLU A 69 -25.48 -6.91 -1.73
C GLU A 69 -26.18 -6.95 -0.37
N GLN A 70 -26.82 -5.85 0.02
CA GLN A 70 -27.42 -5.70 1.35
C GLN A 70 -28.49 -6.75 1.67
N ARG A 71 -29.21 -7.24 0.66
CA ARG A 71 -30.25 -8.26 0.79
C ARG A 71 -29.69 -9.68 0.75
N ASP A 72 -28.80 -9.94 -0.21
CA ASP A 72 -28.44 -11.29 -0.62
C ASP A 72 -27.06 -11.74 -0.07
N GLY A 73 -26.33 -10.84 0.60
CA GLY A 73 -25.02 -11.14 1.16
C GLY A 73 -23.93 -11.20 0.09
N LEU A 74 -23.04 -12.17 0.13
CA LEU A 74 -21.98 -12.34 -0.87
C LEU A 74 -22.57 -12.78 -2.22
N ILE A 75 -22.45 -11.93 -3.24
CA ILE A 75 -22.96 -12.19 -4.58
C ILE A 75 -21.86 -12.51 -5.60
N VAL A 76 -20.62 -12.10 -5.32
CA VAL A 76 -19.46 -12.33 -6.19
C VAL A 76 -18.24 -12.62 -5.33
N ASP A 77 -17.50 -13.66 -5.69
CA ASP A 77 -16.16 -13.97 -5.20
C ASP A 77 -15.31 -14.38 -6.40
N ALA A 78 -14.27 -13.60 -6.70
CA ALA A 78 -13.46 -13.79 -7.89
C ALA A 78 -11.98 -13.57 -7.58
N GLN A 79 -11.15 -14.45 -8.13
CA GLN A 79 -9.70 -14.35 -8.06
C GLN A 79 -9.09 -14.40 -9.46
N THR A 80 -8.14 -13.51 -9.73
CA THR A 80 -7.36 -13.56 -10.97
C THR A 80 -6.28 -14.64 -10.88
N ARG A 81 -5.71 -15.00 -12.02
CA ARG A 81 -4.40 -15.66 -12.03
C ARG A 81 -3.34 -14.71 -11.51
N GLU A 82 -2.19 -15.27 -11.12
CA GLU A 82 -1.01 -14.47 -10.83
C GLU A 82 -0.51 -13.78 -12.10
N PHE A 83 -0.03 -12.56 -11.96
CA PHE A 83 0.59 -11.77 -13.02
C PHE A 83 1.69 -10.88 -12.45
N ASP A 84 2.61 -10.47 -13.31
CA ASP A 84 3.68 -9.55 -12.95
C ASP A 84 3.18 -8.11 -13.07
N LEU A 85 3.20 -7.39 -11.95
CA LEU A 85 3.00 -5.95 -11.90
C LEU A 85 4.36 -5.27 -12.13
N PRO A 86 4.54 -4.54 -13.24
CA PRO A 86 5.78 -3.83 -13.52
C PRO A 86 6.04 -2.73 -12.51
#